data_AF-A0A9E3SPG9-F1
#
_entry.id   AF-A0A9E3SPG9-F1
#
_cell.length_a   1.000
_cell.length_b   1.000
_cell.length_c   1.000
_cell.angle_alpha   90.00
_cell.angle_beta   90.00
_cell.angle_gamma   90.00
#
_symmetry.space_group_name_H-M   'P 1'
#
loop_
_entity.id
_entity.type
_entity.pdbx_description
1 polymer ?
#
loop_
_entity_poly.entity_id
_entity_poly.type
_entity_poly.pdbx_seq_one_letter_code
_entity_poly.pdbx_strand_id
1 'polypeptide(L)'
;MTDQPDPGPGAPLRALGGDVLALARVRLELLAVELKEESRRQKRMLWLAVLASLLLAAGLLALAVLVVVVFWDTHRVAALAAVCAAYLGAGGWALARLLGIVRNAPAPFSATLAEFERDLEMIKGEP
;
A
#
# COMPACT_ATOMS: atom_id res chain seq x y z
N MET A 1 -25.68 -32.53 53.80
CA MET A 1 -25.06 -32.63 52.47
C MET A 1 -25.53 -31.45 51.65
N THR A 2 -24.66 -30.49 51.36
CA THR A 2 -24.93 -29.42 50.37
C THR A 2 -24.47 -29.95 49.01
N ASP A 3 -25.41 -30.28 48.13
CA ASP A 3 -25.13 -30.60 46.73
C ASP A 3 -24.60 -29.34 46.04
N GLN A 4 -23.31 -29.35 45.74
CA GLN A 4 -22.67 -28.35 44.90
C GLN A 4 -22.78 -28.87 43.45
N PRO A 5 -23.45 -28.15 42.53
CA PRO A 5 -23.62 -28.65 41.17
C PRO A 5 -22.27 -28.67 40.45
N ASP A 6 -21.91 -29.83 39.92
CA ASP A 6 -20.67 -30.04 39.16
C ASP A 6 -20.61 -29.03 37.99
N PRO A 7 -19.51 -28.26 37.86
CA PRO A 7 -19.33 -27.38 36.72
C PRO A 7 -19.18 -28.24 35.46
N GLY A 8 -20.19 -28.22 34.61
CA GLY A 8 -20.17 -28.98 33.36
C GLY A 8 -18.91 -28.65 32.54
N PRO A 9 -18.25 -29.66 31.94
CA PRO A 9 -16.94 -29.52 31.29
C PRO A 9 -16.84 -28.50 30.12
N GLY A 10 -17.95 -27.86 29.73
CA GLY A 10 -17.99 -26.81 28.70
C GLY A 10 -17.81 -25.37 29.21
N ALA A 11 -17.93 -25.10 30.51
CA ALA A 11 -17.80 -23.75 31.06
C ALA A 11 -16.36 -23.15 30.92
N PRO A 12 -15.27 -23.93 31.14
CA PRO A 12 -13.90 -23.42 30.98
C PRO A 12 -13.57 -23.05 29.53
N LEU A 13 -14.08 -23.81 28.55
CA LEU A 13 -13.86 -23.58 27.11
C LEU A 13 -14.53 -22.28 26.62
N ARG A 14 -15.71 -21.96 27.14
CA ARG A 14 -16.40 -20.70 26.84
C ARG A 14 -15.70 -19.49 27.45
N ALA A 15 -15.14 -19.63 28.65
CA ALA A 15 -14.35 -18.57 29.28
C ALA A 15 -13.04 -18.30 28.50
N LEU A 16 -12.33 -19.35 28.08
CA LEU A 16 -11.11 -19.23 27.28
C LEU A 16 -11.38 -18.58 25.90
N GLY A 17 -12.52 -18.89 25.27
CA GLY A 17 -12.92 -18.26 24.01
C GLY A 17 -13.16 -16.75 24.16
N GLY A 18 -13.74 -16.32 25.30
CA GLY A 18 -13.94 -14.91 25.62
C GLY A 18 -12.62 -14.14 25.80
N ASP A 19 -11.64 -14.75 26.48
CA ASP A 19 -10.33 -14.14 26.70
C ASP A 19 -9.51 -13.99 25.40
N VAL A 20 -9.56 -14.99 24.51
CA VAL A 20 -8.90 -14.92 23.20
C VAL A 20 -9.52 -13.83 22.33
N LEU A 21 -10.85 -13.68 22.36
CA LEU A 21 -11.55 -12.65 21.61
C LEU A 21 -11.26 -11.25 22.16
N ALA A 22 -11.15 -11.11 23.49
CA ALA A 22 -10.74 -9.88 24.13
C ALA A 22 -9.30 -9.50 23.77
N LEU A 23 -8.38 -10.47 23.74
CA LEU A 23 -6.99 -10.25 23.36
C LEU A 23 -6.84 -9.89 21.87
N ALA A 24 -7.59 -10.56 20.99
CA ALA A 24 -7.64 -10.24 19.57
C ALA A 24 -8.16 -8.82 19.33
N ARG A 25 -9.24 -8.44 20.03
CA ARG A 25 -9.81 -7.09 19.94
C ARG A 25 -8.80 -6.00 20.33
N VAL A 26 -8.07 -6.19 21.43
CA VAL A 26 -7.05 -5.24 21.88
C VAL A 26 -5.91 -5.11 20.88
N ARG A 27 -5.47 -6.22 20.26
CA ARG A 27 -4.43 -6.18 19.22
C ARG A 27 -4.91 -5.55 17.92
N LEU A 28 -6.15 -5.80 17.51
CA LEU A 28 -6.77 -5.16 16.34
C LEU A 28 -6.94 -3.65 16.55
N GLU A 29 -7.28 -3.23 17.77
CA GLU A 29 -7.40 -1.81 18.12
C GLU A 29 -6.04 -1.10 18.07
N LEU A 30 -4.97 -1.77 18.53
CA LEU A 30 -3.59 -1.31 18.40
C LEU A 30 -3.10 -1.26 16.93
N LEU A 31 -3.34 -2.33 16.15
CA LEU A 31 -3.02 -2.37 14.72
C LEU A 31 -3.77 -1.30 13.94
N ALA A 32 -5.05 -1.08 14.25
CA ALA A 32 -5.87 -0.05 13.63
C ALA A 32 -5.37 1.36 13.97
N VAL A 33 -4.87 1.58 15.19
CA VAL A 33 -4.25 2.85 15.61
C VAL A 33 -2.91 3.06 14.92
N GLU A 34 -2.02 2.06 14.89
CA GLU A 34 -0.74 2.13 14.18
C GLU A 34 -0.93 2.40 12.67
N LEU A 35 -1.87 1.71 12.02
CA LEU A 35 -2.24 1.96 10.62
C LEU A 35 -2.72 3.40 10.38
N LYS A 36 -3.48 3.95 11.33
CA LYS A 36 -4.02 5.32 11.25
C LYS A 36 -2.94 6.37 11.47
N GLU A 37 -1.98 6.07 12.35
CA GLU A 37 -0.87 6.94 12.71
C GLU A 37 0.18 6.98 11.58
N GLU A 38 0.43 5.84 10.92
CA GLU A 38 1.33 5.73 9.77
C GLU A 38 0.75 6.43 8.52
N SER A 39 -0.57 6.39 8.34
CA SER A 39 -1.28 7.05 7.22
C SER A 39 -1.10 8.57 7.21
N ARG A 40 -0.93 9.22 8.37
CA ARG A 40 -0.84 10.70 8.44
C ARG A 40 0.52 11.22 7.98
N ARG A 41 1.60 10.48 8.26
CA ARG A 41 2.96 10.82 7.83
C ARG A 41 3.18 10.47 6.35
N GLN A 42 2.59 9.37 5.88
CA GLN A 42 2.59 8.99 4.47
C GLN A 42 1.88 10.02 3.59
N LYS A 43 0.72 10.57 3.99
CA LYS A 43 -0.03 11.54 3.18
C LYS A 43 0.78 12.77 2.79
N ARG A 44 1.50 13.38 3.74
CA ARG A 44 2.32 14.57 3.45
C ARG A 44 3.48 14.24 2.51
N MET A 45 4.11 13.08 2.69
CA MET A 45 5.21 12.64 1.83
C MET A 45 4.71 12.28 0.42
N LEU A 46 3.54 11.67 0.30
CA LEU A 46 2.88 11.41 -0.98
C LEU A 46 2.55 12.70 -1.71
N TRP A 47 1.95 13.68 -1.02
CA TRP A 47 1.66 15.00 -1.62
C TRP A 47 2.93 15.70 -2.10
N LEU A 48 3.99 15.72 -1.28
CA LEU A 48 5.28 16.30 -1.68
C LEU A 48 5.91 15.52 -2.85
N ALA A 49 5.82 14.20 -2.87
CA ALA A 49 6.34 13.37 -3.96
C ALA A 49 5.59 13.62 -5.27
N VAL A 50 4.26 13.74 -5.23
CA VAL A 50 3.43 14.08 -6.40
C VAL A 50 3.73 15.51 -6.88
N LEU A 51 3.85 16.47 -5.97
CA LEU A 51 4.18 17.84 -6.34
C LEU A 51 5.59 17.92 -6.95
N ALA A 52 6.58 17.29 -6.33
CA ALA A 52 7.95 17.24 -6.84
C ALA A 52 8.03 16.54 -8.19
N SER A 53 7.34 15.42 -8.38
CA SER A 53 7.32 14.71 -9.67
C SER A 53 6.66 15.55 -10.76
N LEU A 54 5.59 16.28 -10.44
CA LEU A 54 4.92 17.21 -11.37
C LEU A 54 5.84 18.36 -11.78
N LEU A 55 6.50 19.02 -10.81
CA LEU A 55 7.45 20.10 -11.11
C LEU A 55 8.62 19.61 -11.95
N LEU A 56 9.18 18.44 -11.63
CA LEU A 56 10.27 17.84 -12.41
C LEU A 56 9.82 17.50 -13.84
N ALA A 57 8.62 16.93 -14.01
CA ALA A 57 8.08 16.63 -15.34
C ALA A 57 7.87 17.92 -16.17
N ALA A 58 7.34 18.97 -15.55
CA ALA A 58 7.19 20.28 -16.19
C ALA A 58 8.54 20.91 -16.55
N GLY A 59 9.53 20.84 -15.66
CA GLY A 59 10.89 21.31 -15.93
C GLY A 59 11.57 20.54 -17.06
N LEU A 60 11.39 19.22 -17.11
CA LEU A 60 11.89 18.38 -18.20
C LEU A 60 11.24 18.76 -19.54
N LEU A 61 9.94 19.06 -19.54
CA LEU A 61 9.21 19.53 -20.74
C LEU A 61 9.74 20.87 -21.21
N ALA A 62 9.93 21.83 -20.29
CA ALA A 62 10.51 23.11 -20.62
C ALA A 62 11.94 22.97 -21.18
N LEU A 63 12.75 22.07 -20.61
CA LEU A 63 14.10 21.78 -21.10
C LEU A 63 14.08 21.15 -22.49
N ALA A 64 13.17 20.22 -22.75
CA ALA A 64 12.97 19.66 -24.09
C ALA A 64 12.59 20.73 -25.11
N VAL A 65 11.64 21.61 -24.79
CA VAL A 65 11.27 22.74 -25.65
C VAL A 65 12.47 23.65 -25.88
N LEU A 66 13.25 23.96 -24.83
CA LEU A 66 14.46 24.79 -24.96
C LEU A 66 15.49 24.15 -25.89
N VAL A 67 15.74 22.83 -25.79
CA VAL A 67 16.60 22.09 -26.72
C VAL A 67 16.07 22.18 -28.15
N VAL A 68 14.77 21.97 -28.35
CA VAL A 68 14.15 22.07 -29.67
C VAL A 68 14.32 23.46 -30.24
N VAL A 69 14.04 24.51 -29.47
CA VAL A 69 14.15 25.91 -29.90
C VAL A 69 15.60 26.29 -30.24
N VAL A 70 16.57 25.92 -29.40
CA VAL A 70 18.00 26.23 -29.62
C VAL A 70 18.53 25.56 -30.89
N PHE A 71 18.14 24.31 -31.15
CA PHE A 71 18.65 23.54 -32.29
C PHE A 71 17.72 23.57 -33.52
N TRP A 72 16.62 24.35 -33.48
CA TRP A 72 15.60 24.36 -34.52
C TRP A 72 16.11 24.86 -35.87
N ASP A 73 17.01 25.84 -35.92
CA ASP A 73 17.41 26.36 -37.23
C ASP A 73 18.42 25.47 -37.98
N THR A 74 19.20 24.67 -37.24
CA THR A 74 20.31 23.92 -37.85
C THR A 74 20.05 22.42 -37.89
N HIS A 75 19.37 21.83 -36.89
CA HIS A 75 19.26 20.38 -36.73
C HIS A 75 17.91 19.93 -36.17
N ARG A 76 16.79 20.41 -36.76
CA ARG A 76 15.39 20.10 -36.34
C ARG A 76 15.16 18.64 -35.98
N VAL A 77 15.56 17.74 -36.89
CA VAL A 77 15.33 16.30 -36.75
C VAL A 77 16.18 15.70 -35.63
N ALA A 78 17.45 16.11 -35.50
CA ALA A 78 18.33 15.61 -34.45
C ALA A 78 17.89 16.11 -33.06
N ALA A 79 17.42 17.36 -32.96
CA ALA A 79 16.88 17.92 -31.73
C ALA A 79 15.63 17.15 -31.25
N LEU A 80 14.69 16.89 -32.18
CA LEU A 80 13.51 16.06 -31.90
C LEU A 80 13.90 14.63 -31.52
N ALA A 81 14.83 14.02 -32.24
CA ALA A 81 15.30 12.67 -31.94
C ALA A 81 15.96 12.58 -30.56
N ALA A 82 16.79 13.56 -30.17
CA ALA A 82 17.42 13.62 -28.86
C ALA A 82 16.40 13.77 -27.73
N VAL A 83 15.40 14.65 -27.91
CA VAL A 83 14.31 14.81 -26.94
C VAL A 83 13.49 13.54 -26.83
N CYS A 84 13.10 12.92 -27.94
CA CYS A 84 12.38 11.65 -27.93
C CYS A 84 13.17 10.55 -27.22
N ALA A 85 14.45 10.40 -27.54
CA ALA A 85 15.31 9.40 -26.89
C ALA A 85 15.43 9.64 -25.38
N ALA A 86 15.57 10.89 -24.95
CA ALA A 86 15.64 11.25 -23.54
C ALA A 86 14.32 10.91 -22.80
N TYR A 87 13.17 11.25 -23.38
CA TYR A 87 11.87 10.97 -22.79
C TYR A 87 11.55 9.46 -22.72
N LEU A 88 11.83 8.73 -23.80
CA LEU A 88 11.65 7.29 -23.84
C LEU A 88 12.58 6.58 -22.86
N GLY A 89 13.84 7.03 -22.73
CA GLY A 89 14.78 6.50 -21.76
C GLY A 89 14.32 6.74 -20.31
N ALA A 90 13.93 7.98 -19.99
CA ALA A 90 13.42 8.32 -18.66
C ALA A 90 12.13 7.55 -18.32
N GLY A 91 11.19 7.47 -19.27
CA GLY A 91 9.94 6.72 -19.12
C GLY A 91 10.17 5.23 -18.96
N GLY A 92 11.06 4.63 -19.77
CA GLY A 92 11.43 3.21 -19.66
C GLY A 92 12.09 2.89 -18.32
N TRP A 93 13.01 3.73 -17.84
CA TRP A 93 13.62 3.57 -16.52
C TRP A 93 12.60 3.68 -15.39
N ALA A 94 11.71 4.68 -15.44
CA ALA A 94 10.66 4.86 -14.45
C ALA A 94 9.68 3.66 -14.43
N LEU A 95 9.32 3.14 -15.60
CA LEU A 95 8.47 1.96 -15.74
C LEU A 95 9.16 0.72 -15.17
N ALA A 96 10.44 0.48 -15.49
CA ALA A 96 11.20 -0.63 -14.95
C ALA A 96 11.29 -0.58 -13.40
N ARG A 97 11.50 0.62 -12.85
CA ARG A 97 11.49 0.85 -11.40
C ARG A 97 10.11 0.56 -10.80
N LEU A 98 9.03 1.05 -11.41
CA LEU A 98 7.67 0.81 -10.96
C LEU A 98 7.32 -0.68 -10.97
N LEU A 99 7.63 -1.38 -12.06
CA LEU A 99 7.45 -2.84 -12.15
C LEU A 99 8.28 -3.59 -11.11
N GLY A 100 9.50 -3.13 -10.81
CA GLY A 100 10.32 -3.67 -9.73
C GLY A 100 9.69 -3.48 -8.36
N ILE A 101 9.08 -2.32 -8.08
CA ILE A 101 8.37 -2.06 -6.83
C ILE A 101 7.13 -2.94 -6.73
N VAL A 102 6.30 -3.00 -7.78
CA VAL A 102 5.08 -3.81 -7.82
C VAL A 102 5.37 -5.30 -7.65
N ARG A 103 6.42 -5.82 -8.30
CA ARG A 103 6.80 -7.24 -8.20
C ARG A 103 7.37 -7.62 -6.83
N ASN A 104 7.98 -6.67 -6.11
CA ASN A 104 8.54 -6.90 -4.78
C ASN A 104 7.63 -6.42 -3.65
N ALA A 105 6.45 -5.87 -3.97
CA ALA A 105 5.49 -5.42 -2.97
C ALA A 105 4.81 -6.66 -2.35
N PRO A 106 4.87 -6.86 -1.03
CA PRO A 106 4.06 -7.87 -0.37
C PRO A 106 2.58 -7.56 -0.61
N ALA A 107 1.78 -8.57 -0.93
CA ALA A 107 0.37 -8.41 -1.30
C ALA A 107 -0.38 -7.60 -0.22
N PRO A 108 -0.81 -6.35 -0.53
CA PRO A 108 -1.66 -5.61 0.38
C PRO A 108 -2.96 -6.40 0.49
N PHE A 109 -3.50 -6.56 1.70
CA PHE A 109 -4.73 -7.31 1.99
C PHE A 109 -4.64 -8.84 2.08
N SER A 110 -3.47 -9.46 1.94
CA SER A 110 -3.34 -10.91 2.21
C SER A 110 -3.71 -11.28 3.65
N ALA A 111 -3.31 -10.45 4.62
CA ALA A 111 -3.73 -10.60 6.01
C ALA A 111 -5.23 -10.37 6.20
N THR A 112 -5.81 -9.33 5.57
CA THR A 112 -7.24 -9.00 5.68
C THR A 112 -8.15 -10.04 5.01
N LEU A 113 -7.73 -10.61 3.88
CA LEU A 113 -8.47 -11.69 3.21
C LEU A 113 -8.45 -12.98 4.03
N ALA A 114 -7.31 -13.33 4.63
CA ALA A 114 -7.21 -14.48 5.52
C ALA A 114 -8.05 -14.32 6.81
N GLU A 115 -8.24 -13.08 7.27
CA GLU A 115 -9.08 -12.73 8.42
C GLU A 115 -10.57 -12.79 8.07
N PHE A 116 -10.97 -12.29 6.88
CA PHE A 116 -12.34 -12.44 6.35
C PHE A 116 -12.72 -13.90 6.11
N GLU A 117 -11.79 -14.73 5.66
CA GLU A 117 -12.03 -16.16 5.39
C GLU A 117 -12.22 -16.94 6.69
N ARG A 118 -11.48 -16.58 7.76
CA ARG A 118 -11.69 -17.11 9.11
C ARG A 118 -13.01 -16.66 9.73
N ASP A 119 -13.41 -15.40 9.53
CA ASP A 119 -14.71 -14.90 10.02
C ASP A 119 -15.88 -15.60 9.31
N LEU A 120 -15.74 -15.91 8.02
CA LEU A 120 -16.73 -16.70 7.26
C LEU A 120 -16.80 -18.16 7.72
N GLU A 121 -15.68 -18.78 8.07
CA GLU A 121 -15.65 -20.14 8.65
C GLU A 121 -16.32 -20.17 10.02
N MET A 122 -16.18 -19.12 10.83
CA MET A 122 -16.78 -19.04 12.16
C MET A 122 -18.31 -18.86 12.11
N ILE A 123 -18.83 -18.09 11.15
CA ILE A 123 -20.27 -17.92 10.92
C ILE A 123 -20.89 -19.18 10.28
N LYS A 124 -20.14 -19.90 9.44
CA LYS A 124 -20.62 -21.13 8.78
C LYS A 124 -20.55 -22.36 9.70
N GLY A 125 -19.93 -22.22 10.88
CA GLY A 125 -19.73 -23.26 11.90
C GLY A 125 -20.70 -23.23 13.08
N GLU A 126 -21.74 -22.39 13.07
CA GLU A 126 -22.85 -22.45 14.05
C GLU A 126 -23.87 -23.53 13.66
N PRO A 127 -24.04 -24.62 14.44
CA PRO A 127 -25.29 -25.40 14.52
C PRO A 127 -26.28 -24.82 15.54
#